data_AF-A0A946H5S6-F1
#
_entry.id   AF-A0A946H5S6-F1
#
_cell.length_a   1.000
_cell.length_b   1.000
_cell.length_c   1.000
_cell.angle_alpha   90.00
_cell.angle_beta   90.00
_cell.angle_gamma   90.00
#
_symmetry.space_group_name_H-M   'P 1'
#
loop_
_entity.id
_entity.type
_entity.pdbx_description
1 polymer ?
#
loop_
_entity_poly.entity_id
_entity_poly.type
_entity_poly.pdbx_seq_one_letter_code
_entity_poly.pdbx_strand_id
1 'polypeptide(L)'
;AGGPWLLGEQLTLADLSIYPHMERLAVLREYRGIELPAECGRLREWLSAMQERESVKATLHDDAYHIAAYAHYADATANGTTAAVMRL
;
A
#
# COMPACT_ATOMS: atom_id res chain seq x y z
N ALA A 1 -16.10 11.77 -11.58
CA ALA A 1 -16.66 11.07 -10.39
C ALA A 1 -16.38 11.96 -9.18
N GLY A 2 -17.42 12.32 -8.42
CA GLY A 2 -17.43 13.51 -7.55
C GLY A 2 -17.17 13.27 -6.06
N GLY A 3 -16.22 12.42 -5.68
CA GLY A 3 -15.95 12.19 -4.26
C GLY A 3 -14.59 11.56 -3.98
N PRO A 4 -14.18 11.51 -2.70
CA PRO A 4 -12.83 11.09 -2.30
C PRO A 4 -12.62 9.58 -2.43
N TRP A 5 -13.66 8.78 -2.68
CA TRP A 5 -13.58 7.32 -2.73
C TRP A 5 -13.37 6.80 -4.15
N LEU A 6 -12.91 5.55 -4.25
CA LEU A 6 -12.57 4.92 -5.53
C LEU A 6 -13.76 4.93 -6.49
N LEU A 7 -14.96 4.63 -5.99
CA LEU A 7 -16.20 4.51 -6.77
C LEU A 7 -17.09 5.77 -6.70
N GLY A 8 -16.62 6.87 -6.10
CA GLY A 8 -17.33 8.15 -6.07
C GLY A 8 -17.49 8.73 -4.67
N GLU A 9 -18.72 9.08 -4.31
CA GLU A 9 -19.04 9.83 -3.09
C GLU A 9 -19.20 8.98 -1.84
N GLN A 10 -19.44 7.67 -2.00
CA GLN A 10 -19.63 6.75 -0.88
C GLN A 10 -18.42 5.83 -0.73
N LEU A 11 -18.02 5.60 0.53
CA LEU A 11 -17.06 4.57 0.86
C LEU A 11 -17.64 3.21 0.52
N THR A 12 -16.85 2.40 -0.16
CA THR A 12 -17.25 1.05 -0.55
C THR A 12 -16.28 0.01 -0.02
N LEU A 13 -16.65 -1.27 -0.20
CA LEU A 13 -15.75 -2.37 0.08
C LEU A 13 -14.46 -2.27 -0.76
N ALA A 14 -14.50 -1.69 -1.96
CA ALA A 14 -13.30 -1.52 -2.78
C ALA A 14 -12.23 -0.67 -2.07
N ASP A 15 -12.63 0.41 -1.39
CA ASP A 15 -11.73 1.25 -0.61
C ASP A 15 -11.10 0.46 0.55
N LEU A 16 -11.95 -0.24 1.31
CA LEU A 16 -11.54 -1.02 2.48
C LEU A 16 -10.65 -2.21 2.13
N SER A 17 -10.89 -2.85 0.98
CA SER A 17 -10.09 -3.98 0.52
C SER A 17 -8.72 -3.54 0.00
N ILE A 18 -8.62 -2.36 -0.65
CA ILE A 18 -7.37 -1.90 -1.24
C ILE A 18 -6.48 -1.18 -0.24
N TYR A 19 -7.04 -0.44 0.71
CA TYR A 19 -6.26 0.39 1.63
C TYR A 19 -5.15 -0.35 2.41
N PRO A 20 -5.37 -1.56 2.98
CA PRO A 20 -4.31 -2.29 3.67
C PRO A 20 -3.10 -2.61 2.78
N HIS A 21 -3.28 -2.65 1.46
CA HIS A 21 -2.18 -2.83 0.53
C HIS A 21 -1.34 -1.57 0.34
N MET A 22 -1.94 -0.39 0.56
CA MET A 22 -1.27 0.89 0.41
C MET A 22 -0.38 1.24 1.59
N GLU A 23 -0.63 0.66 2.77
CA GLU A 23 0.32 0.75 3.89
C GLU A 23 1.71 0.20 3.50
N ARG A 24 1.76 -0.73 2.54
CA ARG A 24 3.01 -1.32 2.03
C ARG A 24 3.80 -0.42 1.09
N LEU A 25 3.32 0.80 0.79
CA LEU A 25 4.10 1.78 0.03
C LEU A 25 5.43 2.09 0.72
N ALA A 26 5.48 2.04 2.05
CA ALA A 26 6.73 2.21 2.82
C ALA A 26 7.78 1.15 2.45
N VAL A 27 7.36 -0.09 2.19
CA VAL A 27 8.25 -1.19 1.76
C VAL A 27 8.85 -0.91 0.39
N LEU A 28 8.04 -0.39 -0.55
CA LEU A 28 8.51 -0.04 -1.89
C LEU A 28 9.49 1.13 -1.86
N ARG A 29 9.23 2.13 -0.99
CA ARG A 29 10.15 3.24 -0.77
C ARG A 29 11.48 2.73 -0.22
N GLU A 30 11.46 1.91 0.83
CA GLU A 30 12.66 1.40 1.50
C GLU A 30 13.53 0.56 0.57
N TYR A 31 12.96 -0.48 -0.04
CA TYR A 31 13.75 -1.48 -0.76
C TYR A 31 13.94 -1.19 -2.25
N ARG A 32 13.17 -0.27 -2.83
CA ARG A 32 13.18 0.01 -4.28
C ARG A 32 13.28 1.49 -4.62
N GLY A 33 13.25 2.39 -3.63
CA GLY A 33 13.27 3.84 -3.86
C GLY A 33 12.05 4.35 -4.64
N ILE A 34 10.94 3.60 -4.64
CA ILE A 34 9.71 3.97 -5.34
C ILE A 34 8.78 4.65 -4.35
N GLU A 35 8.42 5.89 -4.64
CA GLU A 35 7.42 6.65 -3.90
C GLU A 35 6.17 6.90 -4.74
N LEU A 36 5.07 7.25 -4.08
CA LEU A 36 3.85 7.65 -4.78
C LEU A 36 4.06 9.02 -5.46
N PRO A 37 3.99 9.10 -6.81
CA PRO A 37 4.25 10.35 -7.52
C PRO A 37 3.29 11.48 -7.12
N ALA A 38 3.77 12.71 -7.17
CA ALA A 38 2.98 13.89 -6.78
C ALA A 38 1.81 14.13 -7.75
N GLU A 39 1.95 13.72 -9.01
CA GLU A 39 0.96 13.84 -10.07
C GLU A 39 -0.28 12.96 -9.81
N CYS A 40 -0.15 11.95 -8.94
CA CYS A 40 -1.25 11.08 -8.52
C CYS A 40 -2.18 11.76 -7.50
N GLY A 41 -2.61 13.01 -7.75
CA GLY A 41 -3.38 13.84 -6.81
C GLY A 41 -4.61 13.14 -6.24
N ARG A 42 -5.45 12.55 -7.10
CA ARG A 42 -6.66 11.83 -6.66
C ARG A 42 -6.35 10.64 -5.75
N LEU A 43 -5.25 9.91 -6.00
CA LEU A 43 -4.86 8.79 -5.15
C LEU A 43 -4.32 9.27 -3.80
N ARG A 44 -3.59 10.39 -3.78
CA ARG A 44 -3.12 11.03 -2.54
C ARG A 44 -4.27 11.56 -1.69
N GLU A 45 -5.27 12.18 -2.32
CA GLU A 45 -6.50 12.62 -1.65
C GLU A 45 -7.26 11.43 -1.04
N TRP A 46 -7.42 10.35 -1.80
CA TRP A 46 -8.05 9.12 -1.31
C TRP A 46 -7.26 8.50 -0.14
N LEU A 47 -5.93 8.45 -0.22
CA LEU A 47 -5.09 7.95 0.88
C LEU A 47 -5.26 8.80 2.14
N SER A 48 -5.24 10.13 2.01
CA SER A 48 -5.45 11.04 3.14
C SER A 48 -6.84 10.85 3.75
N ALA A 49 -7.88 10.72 2.92
CA ALA A 49 -9.24 10.47 3.40
C ALA A 49 -9.37 9.13 4.13
N MET A 50 -8.67 8.09 3.67
CA MET A 50 -8.66 6.78 4.34
C MET A 50 -7.90 6.82 5.67
N GLN A 51 -6.74 7.50 5.74
CA GLN A 51 -5.93 7.63 6.95
C GLN A 51 -6.69 8.32 8.09
N GLU A 52 -7.62 9.22 7.77
CA GLU A 52 -8.43 9.91 8.78
C GLU A 52 -9.52 9.04 9.41
N ARG A 53 -9.83 7.87 8.84
CA ARG A 53 -10.89 7.00 9.34
C ARG A 53 -10.50 6.30 10.64
N GLU A 54 -11.40 6.33 11.62
CA GLU A 54 -11.22 5.61 12.89
C GLU A 54 -10.98 4.11 12.69
N SER A 55 -11.68 3.47 11.73
CA SER A 55 -11.47 2.05 11.43
C SER A 55 -10.06 1.76 10.95
N VAL A 56 -9.44 2.70 10.23
CA VAL A 56 -8.07 2.59 9.74
C VAL A 56 -7.09 2.85 10.88
N LYS A 57 -7.28 3.94 11.63
CA LYS A 57 -6.45 4.27 12.79
C LYS A 57 -6.45 3.16 13.86
N ALA A 58 -7.56 2.44 14.01
CA ALA A 58 -7.66 1.34 14.95
C ALA A 58 -6.90 0.07 14.51
N THR A 59 -6.58 -0.09 13.22
CA THR A 59 -5.97 -1.30 12.66
C THR A 59 -4.65 -1.06 11.94
N LEU A 60 -4.16 0.19 11.91
CA LEU A 60 -2.94 0.53 11.18
C LEU A 60 -1.74 -0.19 11.81
N HIS A 61 -0.81 -0.60 10.95
CA HIS A 61 0.53 -0.95 11.38
C HIS A 61 1.49 0.15 10.92
N ASP A 62 2.56 0.38 11.68
CA ASP A 62 3.59 1.32 11.30
C ASP A 62 4.43 0.82 10.11
N ASP A 63 5.20 1.74 9.53
CA ASP A 63 6.08 1.42 8.40
C ASP A 63 7.09 0.32 8.77
N ALA A 64 7.60 0.31 10.00
CA ALA A 64 8.60 -0.64 10.46
C ALA A 64 8.08 -2.08 10.49
N TYR A 65 6.83 -2.27 10.90
CA TYR A 65 6.14 -3.57 10.85
C TYR A 65 6.14 -4.15 9.44
N HIS A 66 5.76 -3.35 8.45
CA HIS A 66 5.70 -3.79 7.06
C HIS A 66 7.09 -4.00 6.44
N ILE A 67 8.05 -3.10 6.71
CA ILE A 67 9.44 -3.22 6.23
C ILE A 67 10.09 -4.51 6.75
N ALA A 68 9.92 -4.81 8.04
CA ALA A 68 10.44 -6.03 8.64
C ALA A 68 9.80 -7.29 8.05
N ALA A 69 8.48 -7.29 7.86
CA ALA A 69 7.76 -8.43 7.27
C ALA A 69 8.20 -8.74 5.82
N TYR A 70 8.70 -7.74 5.09
CA TYR A 70 9.08 -7.88 3.69
C TYR A 70 10.60 -8.05 3.44
N ALA A 71 11.44 -8.01 4.48
CA ALA A 71 12.89 -8.14 4.35
C ALA A 71 13.31 -9.37 3.54
N HIS A 72 12.75 -10.54 3.82
CA HIS A 72 13.07 -11.79 3.11
C HIS A 72 12.65 -11.76 1.62
N TYR A 73 11.61 -10.99 1.26
CA TYR A 73 11.20 -10.84 -0.13
C TYR A 73 12.06 -9.82 -0.89
N ALA A 74 12.56 -8.81 -0.17
CA ALA A 74 13.37 -7.75 -0.74
C ALA A 74 14.75 -8.24 -1.22
N ASP A 75 15.38 -9.15 -0.45
CA ASP A 75 16.70 -9.72 -0.73
C ASP A 75 16.72 -10.72 -1.90
N ALA A 76 15.58 -10.91 -2.58
CA ALA A 76 15.39 -11.91 -3.61
C ALA A 76 15.79 -13.33 -3.18
N THR A 77 15.91 -13.62 -1.88
CA THR A 77 16.16 -14.95 -1.30
C THR A 77 14.88 -15.76 -1.12
N ALA A 78 13.73 -15.19 -1.50
CA ALA A 78 12.46 -15.92 -1.58
C ALA A 78 12.65 -17.21 -2.40
N ASN A 79 12.44 -18.36 -1.76
CA ASN A 79 12.60 -19.69 -2.36
C ASN A 79 11.29 -20.20 -2.99
N GLY A 80 10.38 -19.30 -3.34
CA GLY A 80 9.15 -19.66 -4.05
C GLY A 80 9.43 -20.02 -5.50
N THR A 81 8.64 -20.93 -6.07
CA THR A 81 8.75 -21.36 -7.48
C THR A 81 8.75 -20.17 -8.45
N THR A 82 7.93 -19.14 -8.20
CA THR A 82 7.92 -17.91 -9.03
C THR A 82 9.22 -17.10 -8.94
N ALA A 83 9.80 -16.99 -7.74
CA ALA A 83 11.07 -16.26 -7.56
C ALA A 83 12.23 -16.99 -8.24
N ALA A 84 12.19 -18.33 -8.29
CA ALA A 84 13.16 -19.12 -9.07
C ALA A 84 13.03 -18.87 -10.59
N VAL A 85 11.81 -18.69 -11.10
CA VAL A 85 11.55 -18.44 -12.54
C VAL A 85 11.98 -17.02 -12.96
N MET A 86 11.84 -16.02 -12.10
CA MET A 86 12.21 -14.62 -12.39
C MET A 86 13.72 -14.33 -12.28
N ARG A 87 14.56 -15.32 -11.94
CA ARG A 87 16.04 -15.19 -11.90
C ARG A 87 16.73 -15.54 -13.23
N LEU A 88 15.98 -16.01 -14.24
CA LEU A 88 16.46 -16.32 -15.60
C LEU A 88 16.38 -15.07 -16.50
#